data_AF-A0A0F9B6B2-F1
#
_entry.id   AF-A0A0F9B6B2-F1
#
_cell.length_a   1.000
_cell.length_b   1.000
_cell.length_c   1.000
_cell.angle_alpha   90.00
_cell.angle_beta   90.00
_cell.angle_gamma   90.00
#
_symmetry.space_group_name_H-M   'P 1'
#
loop_
_entity.id
_entity.type
_entity.pdbx_description
1 polymer ?
#
loop_
_entity_poly.entity_id
_entity_poly.type
_entity_poly.pdbx_seq_one_letter_code
_entity_poly.pdbx_strand_id
1 'polypeptide(L)'
;MKDFVGVVTAEGNISWVVKHGEACVEYLKGHAGEFIRVYFEFVNKKFKKKNPKTAPQLGYYWALLLPEIHKQLIADGHTTMIKFGTVEKEVPISIEDAHEAVTALSGNVGENGRHMRLSDCGLHECVKWLDNVMDLAVHLEMDIESLQAVRPK
;
A
#
# COMPACT_ATOMS: atom_id res chain seq x y z
N MET A 1 3.46 -23.87 -13.27
CA MET A 1 3.13 -22.44 -13.10
C MET A 1 1.69 -22.22 -13.54
N LYS A 2 0.90 -21.41 -12.82
CA LYS A 2 -0.41 -20.94 -13.29
C LYS A 2 -0.44 -19.44 -12.96
N ASP A 3 -0.30 -18.62 -13.98
CA ASP A 3 -0.35 -17.16 -13.89
C ASP A 3 -1.79 -16.72 -14.20
N PHE A 4 -2.31 -15.77 -13.44
CA PHE A 4 -3.67 -15.27 -13.56
C PHE A 4 -3.63 -13.78 -13.88
N VAL A 5 -4.53 -13.33 -14.76
CA VAL A 5 -4.75 -11.91 -15.05
C VAL A 5 -6.20 -11.61 -14.73
N GLY A 6 -6.42 -10.69 -13.78
CA GLY A 6 -7.72 -10.11 -13.51
C GLY A 6 -7.87 -8.84 -14.32
N VAL A 7 -8.93 -8.76 -15.13
CA VAL A 7 -9.25 -7.54 -15.88
C VAL A 7 -10.50 -6.92 -15.28
N VAL A 8 -10.40 -5.65 -14.87
CA VAL A 8 -11.52 -4.89 -14.33
C VAL A 8 -11.95 -3.85 -15.37
N THR A 9 -13.21 -3.94 -15.80
CA THR A 9 -13.79 -2.97 -16.73
C THR A 9 -14.10 -1.65 -16.01
N ALA A 10 -14.33 -0.57 -16.77
CA ALA A 10 -14.67 0.75 -16.22
C ALA A 10 -15.93 0.74 -15.31
N GLU A 11 -16.77 -0.28 -15.44
CA GLU A 11 -18.01 -0.49 -14.67
C GLU A 11 -17.79 -1.28 -13.37
N GLY A 12 -16.54 -1.66 -13.05
CA GLY A 12 -16.20 -2.37 -11.81
C GLY A 12 -16.42 -3.88 -11.85
N ASN A 13 -16.77 -4.45 -13.01
CA ASN A 13 -16.89 -5.90 -13.17
C ASN A 13 -15.51 -6.55 -13.27
N ILE A 14 -15.26 -7.56 -12.42
CA ILE A 14 -14.00 -8.33 -12.42
C ILE A 14 -14.18 -9.58 -13.29
N SER A 15 -13.49 -9.62 -14.44
CA SER A 15 -13.37 -10.84 -15.24
C SER A 15 -12.03 -11.51 -14.97
N TRP A 16 -12.08 -12.77 -14.51
CA TRP A 16 -10.88 -13.60 -14.32
C TRP A 16 -10.53 -14.27 -15.64
N VAL A 17 -9.50 -13.78 -16.34
CA VAL A 17 -9.00 -14.43 -17.57
C VAL A 17 -7.92 -15.42 -17.16
N VAL A 18 -8.26 -16.71 -17.19
CA VAL A 18 -7.29 -17.77 -16.92
C VAL A 18 -6.51 -18.10 -18.20
N LYS A 19 -5.20 -17.86 -18.10
CA LYS A 19 -4.08 -18.42 -18.88
C LYS A 19 -3.90 -18.01 -20.35
N HIS A 20 -2.61 -17.79 -20.64
CA HIS A 20 -1.93 -17.51 -21.91
C HIS A 20 -1.89 -16.03 -22.27
N GLY A 21 -0.67 -15.48 -22.31
CA GLY A 21 -0.39 -14.08 -22.66
C GLY A 21 -1.03 -13.68 -24.00
N GLU A 22 -1.21 -14.62 -24.93
CA GLU A 22 -1.93 -14.39 -26.19
C GLU A 22 -3.41 -14.04 -25.97
N ALA A 23 -4.13 -14.75 -25.08
CA ALA A 23 -5.54 -14.44 -24.79
C ALA A 23 -5.71 -13.10 -24.07
N CYS A 24 -4.78 -12.73 -23.20
CA CYS A 24 -4.75 -11.40 -22.58
C CYS A 24 -4.46 -10.31 -23.61
N VAL A 25 -3.53 -10.56 -24.53
CA VAL A 25 -3.19 -9.62 -25.61
C VAL A 25 -4.37 -9.47 -26.58
N GLU A 26 -5.04 -10.55 -26.97
CA GLU A 26 -6.24 -10.49 -27.81
C GLU A 26 -7.40 -9.77 -27.10
N TYR A 27 -7.58 -10.00 -25.80
CA TYR A 27 -8.58 -9.26 -25.01
C TYR A 27 -8.28 -7.75 -24.99
N LEU A 28 -7.02 -7.37 -24.75
CA LEU A 28 -6.61 -5.95 -24.74
C LEU A 28 -6.72 -5.30 -26.11
N LYS A 29 -6.42 -6.03 -27.20
CA LYS A 29 -6.64 -5.55 -28.57
C LYS A 29 -8.12 -5.32 -28.86
N GLY A 30 -9.00 -6.21 -28.38
CA GLY A 30 -10.45 -6.11 -28.57
C GLY A 30 -11.10 -4.91 -27.84
N HIS A 31 -10.40 -4.33 -26.86
CA HIS A 31 -10.86 -3.17 -26.08
C HIS A 31 -9.91 -1.97 -26.25
N ALA A 32 -9.23 -1.88 -27.41
CA ALA A 32 -8.34 -0.77 -27.72
C ALA A 32 -9.12 0.56 -27.75
N GLY A 33 -8.71 1.50 -26.89
CA GLY A 33 -9.40 2.79 -26.70
C GLY A 33 -10.21 2.89 -25.42
N GLU A 34 -10.37 1.80 -24.68
CA GLU A 34 -11.01 1.80 -23.36
C GLU A 34 -9.99 1.95 -22.23
N PHE A 35 -10.41 2.59 -21.14
CA PHE A 35 -9.60 2.66 -19.92
C PHE A 35 -9.80 1.38 -19.10
N ILE A 36 -8.83 0.47 -19.19
CA ILE A 36 -8.89 -0.84 -18.55
C ILE A 36 -7.85 -0.91 -17.43
N ARG A 37 -8.27 -1.37 -16.25
CA ARG A 37 -7.35 -1.64 -15.14
C ARG A 37 -7.02 -3.12 -15.11
N VAL A 38 -5.75 -3.44 -15.38
CA VAL A 38 -5.25 -4.82 -15.41
C VAL A 38 -4.48 -5.10 -14.12
N TYR A 39 -4.83 -6.20 -13.45
CA TYR A 39 -4.12 -6.69 -12.28
C TYR A 39 -3.33 -7.95 -12.64
N PHE A 40 -2.01 -7.89 -12.41
CA PHE A 40 -1.13 -9.04 -12.54
C PHE A 40 -0.84 -9.60 -11.14
N GLU A 41 -1.19 -10.86 -10.89
CA GLU A 41 -0.81 -11.55 -9.66
C GLU A 41 0.19 -12.67 -9.98
N PHE A 42 1.45 -12.48 -9.59
CA PHE A 42 2.48 -13.51 -9.68
C PHE A 42 2.34 -14.47 -8.49
N VAL A 43 1.67 -15.61 -8.71
CA VAL A 43 1.54 -16.66 -7.68
C VAL A 43 2.83 -17.49 -7.61
N ASN A 44 3.87 -16.93 -6.98
CA ASN A 44 5.08 -17.68 -6.69
C ASN A 44 4.83 -18.63 -5.50
N LYS A 45 4.66 -19.93 -5.78
CA LYS A 45 4.41 -20.95 -4.73
C LYS A 45 5.48 -21.00 -3.63
N LYS A 46 6.70 -20.50 -3.87
CA LYS A 46 7.78 -20.44 -2.87
C LYS A 46 7.65 -19.29 -1.86
N PHE A 47 6.85 -18.25 -2.14
CA PHE A 47 6.66 -17.08 -1.27
C PHE A 47 5.25 -17.00 -0.67
N LYS A 48 4.52 -18.13 -0.61
CA LYS A 48 3.31 -18.19 0.21
C LYS A 48 3.72 -18.02 1.67
N LYS A 49 3.73 -16.79 2.16
CA LYS A 49 3.70 -16.50 3.60
C LYS A 49 2.54 -17.30 4.17
N LYS A 50 2.78 -18.01 5.27
CA LYS A 50 1.80 -18.93 5.88
C LYS A 50 0.45 -18.25 6.14
N ASN A 51 0.44 -16.93 6.35
CA ASN A 51 -0.74 -16.07 6.37
C ASN A 51 -0.43 -14.74 5.66
N PRO A 52 -0.81 -14.54 4.39
CA PRO A 52 -0.62 -13.25 3.73
C PRO A 52 -1.57 -12.19 4.32
N LYS A 53 -1.12 -10.94 4.37
CA LYS A 53 -1.97 -9.77 4.68
C LYS A 53 -3.10 -9.63 3.67
N THR A 54 -4.24 -9.12 4.11
CA THR A 54 -5.46 -9.07 3.29
C THR A 54 -5.55 -7.77 2.48
N ALA A 55 -6.30 -7.80 1.37
CA ALA A 55 -6.55 -6.61 0.57
C ALA A 55 -7.22 -5.47 1.38
N PRO A 56 -8.19 -5.73 2.28
CA PRO A 56 -8.72 -4.69 3.18
C PRO A 56 -7.67 -4.03 4.08
N GLN A 57 -6.73 -4.78 4.65
CA GLN A 57 -5.67 -4.21 5.50
C GLN A 57 -4.72 -3.30 4.71
N LEU A 58 -4.33 -3.74 3.51
CA LEU A 58 -3.53 -2.92 2.61
C LEU A 58 -4.31 -1.68 2.14
N GLY A 59 -5.59 -1.83 1.81
CA GLY A 59 -6.48 -0.74 1.44
C GLY A 59 -6.60 0.29 2.55
N TYR A 60 -6.81 -0.15 3.79
CA TYR A 60 -6.90 0.73 4.96
C TYR A 60 -5.63 1.56 5.15
N TYR A 61 -4.45 0.94 4.99
CA TYR A 61 -3.19 1.68 5.07
C TYR A 61 -3.01 2.67 3.91
N TRP A 62 -3.09 2.19 2.67
CA TRP A 62 -2.72 2.97 1.49
C TRP A 62 -3.78 4.00 1.09
N ALA A 63 -5.06 3.71 1.31
CA ALA A 63 -6.16 4.57 0.88
C ALA A 63 -6.64 5.54 1.97
N LEU A 64 -6.28 5.31 3.23
CA LEU A 64 -6.70 6.17 4.34
C LEU A 64 -5.55 6.60 5.24
N LEU A 65 -4.91 5.67 5.97
CA LEU A 65 -3.96 6.06 7.02
C LEU A 65 -2.80 6.89 6.48
N LEU A 66 -2.12 6.42 5.43
CA LEU A 66 -0.98 7.12 4.86
C LEU A 66 -1.39 8.50 4.27
N PRO A 67 -2.46 8.63 3.47
CA PRO A 67 -2.94 9.94 3.02
C PRO A 67 -3.26 10.91 4.17
N GLU A 68 -3.94 10.47 5.23
CA GLU A 68 -4.27 11.35 6.35
C GLU A 68 -3.04 11.74 7.16
N ILE A 69 -2.13 10.80 7.43
CA ILE A 69 -0.85 11.09 8.08
C ILE A 69 -0.04 12.08 7.22
N HIS A 70 -0.01 11.89 5.90
CA HIS A 70 0.71 12.78 5.00
C HIS A 70 0.14 14.20 5.02
N LYS A 71 -1.19 14.36 5.01
CA LYS A 71 -1.84 15.66 5.17
C LYS A 71 -1.47 16.31 6.50
N GLN A 72 -1.49 15.55 7.60
CA GLN A 72 -1.13 16.05 8.92
C GLN A 72 0.33 16.51 8.96
N LEU A 73 1.26 15.69 8.45
CA LEU A 73 2.67 16.05 8.38
C LEU A 73 2.91 17.34 7.59
N ILE A 74 2.19 17.55 6.49
CA ILE A 74 2.24 18.82 5.73
C ILE A 74 1.68 19.98 6.58
N ALA A 75 0.55 19.77 7.27
CA ALA A 75 -0.06 20.79 8.13
C ALA A 75 0.86 21.21 9.28
N ASP A 76 1.61 20.27 9.83
CA ASP A 76 2.62 20.49 10.89
C ASP A 76 3.93 21.09 10.35
N GLY A 77 4.03 21.28 9.02
CA GLY A 77 5.18 21.92 8.37
C GLY A 77 6.38 21.01 8.12
N HIS A 78 6.20 19.68 8.15
CA HIS A 78 7.29 18.75 7.83
C HIS A 78 7.72 18.84 6.37
N THR A 79 9.03 18.88 6.16
CA THR A 79 9.68 18.99 4.85
C THR A 79 10.63 17.83 4.60
N THR A 80 10.97 17.63 3.33
CA THR A 80 12.02 16.72 2.86
C THR A 80 13.03 17.53 2.05
N MET A 81 14.29 17.10 2.06
CA MET A 81 15.36 17.72 1.30
C MET A 81 15.49 17.03 -0.05
N ILE A 82 15.19 17.73 -1.15
CA ILE A 82 15.45 17.22 -2.50
C ILE A 82 16.79 17.75 -2.97
N LYS A 83 17.68 16.81 -3.35
CA LYS A 83 18.97 17.12 -3.98
C LYS A 83 18.93 16.75 -5.47
N PHE A 84 19.11 17.73 -6.33
CA PHE A 84 19.25 17.54 -7.77
C PHE A 84 20.52 18.25 -8.28
N GLY A 85 21.57 17.46 -8.52
CA GLY A 85 22.90 18.00 -8.82
C GLY A 85 23.48 18.77 -7.63
N THR A 86 23.75 20.06 -7.83
CA THR A 86 24.23 20.99 -6.79
C THR A 86 23.10 21.74 -6.07
N VAL A 87 21.85 21.58 -6.51
CA VAL A 87 20.70 22.24 -5.89
C VAL A 87 20.17 21.37 -4.77
N GLU A 88 20.08 21.96 -3.58
CA GLU A 88 19.42 21.40 -2.41
C GLU A 88 18.26 22.33 -2.04
N LYS A 89 17.06 21.77 -1.92
CA LYS A 89 15.86 22.55 -1.60
C LYS A 89 14.94 21.75 -0.68
N GLU A 90 14.48 22.43 0.37
CA GLU A 90 13.39 21.94 1.21
C GLU A 90 12.06 22.12 0.49
N VAL A 91 11.30 21.03 0.42
CA VAL A 91 9.93 21.01 -0.09
C VAL A 91 9.04 20.30 0.94
N PRO A 92 7.71 20.51 0.91
CA PRO A 92 6.81 19.73 1.74
C PRO A 92 7.07 18.23 1.57
N ILE A 93 7.01 17.48 2.67
CA ILE A 93 7.28 16.04 2.66
C ILE A 93 6.46 15.33 1.57
N SER A 94 7.07 14.44 0.80
CA SER A 94 6.37 13.64 -0.21
C SER A 94 5.58 12.50 0.45
N ILE A 95 4.61 11.91 -0.26
CA ILE A 95 3.86 10.77 0.28
C ILE A 95 4.75 9.53 0.41
N GLU A 96 5.76 9.41 -0.46
CA GLU A 96 6.78 8.36 -0.40
C GLU A 96 7.69 8.52 0.82
N ASP A 97 8.15 9.75 1.11
CA ASP A 97 8.96 10.02 2.30
C ASP A 97 8.13 9.85 3.57
N ALA A 98 6.85 10.22 3.54
CA ALA A 98 5.91 9.93 4.63
C ALA A 98 5.76 8.41 4.84
N HIS A 99 5.66 7.61 3.76
CA HIS A 99 5.63 6.15 3.86
C HIS A 99 6.89 5.58 4.49
N GLU A 100 8.07 6.08 4.11
CA GLU A 100 9.35 5.65 4.69
C GLU A 100 9.47 6.07 6.16
N ALA A 101 9.04 7.28 6.53
CA ALA A 101 8.99 7.73 7.93
C ALA A 101 8.05 6.85 8.77
N VAL A 102 6.84 6.60 8.27
CA VAL A 102 5.87 5.69 8.91
C VAL A 102 6.47 4.29 9.06
N THR A 103 7.18 3.79 8.04
CA THR A 103 7.85 2.49 8.07
C THR A 103 8.96 2.44 9.11
N ALA A 104 9.78 3.49 9.22
CA ALA A 104 10.84 3.56 10.22
C ALA A 104 10.27 3.52 11.64
N LEU A 105 9.17 4.23 11.90
CA LEU A 105 8.56 4.36 13.22
C LEU A 105 7.69 3.15 13.59
N SER A 106 6.97 2.57 12.62
CA SER A 106 5.98 1.53 12.87
C SER A 106 6.47 0.11 12.59
N GLY A 107 7.65 -0.04 11.97
CA GLY A 107 8.11 -1.32 11.41
C GLY A 107 8.64 -2.35 12.42
N ASN A 108 8.76 -2.02 13.72
CA ASN A 108 9.29 -2.93 14.76
C ASN A 108 8.28 -4.00 15.21
N VAL A 109 7.81 -4.82 14.26
CA VAL A 109 6.68 -5.77 14.43
C VAL A 109 7.08 -7.24 14.36
N GLY A 110 8.30 -7.53 13.93
CA GLY A 110 8.84 -8.87 13.84
C GLY A 110 9.09 -9.49 15.21
N GLU A 111 9.44 -10.78 15.20
CA GLU A 111 9.88 -11.49 16.40
C GLU A 111 11.02 -10.71 17.10
N ASN A 112 10.93 -10.59 18.43
CA ASN A 112 11.86 -9.79 19.26
C ASN A 112 11.98 -8.31 18.87
N GLY A 113 10.92 -7.73 18.29
CA GLY A 113 10.91 -6.32 17.89
C GLY A 113 11.72 -6.03 16.64
N ARG A 114 12.05 -7.06 15.85
CA ARG A 114 12.78 -6.90 14.59
C ARG A 114 12.03 -5.95 13.65
N HIS A 115 12.74 -4.97 13.12
CA HIS A 115 12.24 -4.08 12.07
C HIS A 115 11.92 -4.85 10.79
N MET A 116 10.75 -4.62 10.22
CA MET A 116 10.27 -5.22 8.99
C MET A 116 9.72 -4.14 8.06
N ARG A 117 9.66 -4.42 6.75
CA ARG A 117 8.88 -3.61 5.78
C ARG A 117 7.45 -4.13 5.66
N LEU A 118 6.51 -3.28 5.27
CA LEU A 118 5.10 -3.68 5.16
C LEU A 118 4.94 -4.76 4.08
N SER A 119 5.72 -4.67 3.00
CA SER A 119 5.86 -5.72 1.97
C SER A 119 6.24 -7.07 2.58
N ASP A 120 7.07 -7.06 3.63
CA ASP A 120 7.66 -8.22 4.28
C ASP A 120 6.81 -8.78 5.42
N CYS A 121 5.78 -8.06 5.84
CA CYS A 121 4.81 -8.54 6.83
C CYS A 121 3.91 -9.65 6.29
N GLY A 122 3.63 -10.64 7.14
CA GLY A 122 2.46 -11.51 7.04
C GLY A 122 1.26 -10.84 7.71
N LEU A 123 0.17 -11.59 7.87
CA LEU A 123 -1.06 -11.08 8.47
C LEU A 123 -0.85 -10.53 9.88
N HIS A 124 -0.19 -11.31 10.75
CA HIS A 124 -0.01 -10.95 12.17
C HIS A 124 0.87 -9.71 12.34
N GLU A 125 2.00 -9.67 11.64
CA GLU A 125 2.89 -8.51 11.66
C GLU A 125 2.21 -7.28 11.05
N CYS A 126 1.37 -7.46 10.03
CA CYS A 126 0.62 -6.37 9.42
C CYS A 126 -0.41 -5.78 10.39
N VAL A 127 -1.08 -6.58 11.21
CA VAL A 127 -2.01 -6.06 12.22
C VAL A 127 -1.25 -5.21 13.24
N LYS A 128 -0.15 -5.72 13.79
CA LYS A 128 0.71 -4.97 14.72
C LYS A 128 1.26 -3.69 14.09
N TRP A 129 1.59 -3.74 12.80
CA TRP A 129 2.03 -2.56 12.07
C TRP A 129 0.94 -1.50 12.06
N LEU A 130 -0.29 -1.88 11.70
CA LEU A 130 -1.42 -0.96 11.68
C LEU A 130 -1.70 -0.39 13.07
N ASP A 131 -1.53 -1.18 14.14
CA ASP A 131 -1.59 -0.68 15.52
C ASP A 131 -0.53 0.41 15.76
N ASN A 132 0.73 0.14 15.43
CA ASN A 132 1.80 1.14 15.58
C ASN A 132 1.56 2.42 14.74
N VAL A 133 0.95 2.27 13.55
CA VAL A 133 0.57 3.42 12.72
C VAL A 133 -0.57 4.24 13.35
N MET A 134 -1.52 3.57 14.02
CA MET A 134 -2.55 4.24 14.79
C MET A 134 -1.97 4.96 16.01
N ASP A 135 -1.00 4.37 16.70
CA ASP A 135 -0.28 5.04 17.79
C ASP A 135 0.48 6.27 17.29
N LEU A 136 1.09 6.18 16.11
CA LEU A 136 1.68 7.34 15.43
C LEU A 136 0.63 8.42 15.12
N ALA A 137 -0.55 8.04 14.63
CA ALA A 137 -1.63 8.99 14.38
C ALA A 137 -2.08 9.70 15.67
N VAL A 138 -2.10 9.00 16.83
CA VAL A 138 -2.37 9.61 18.14
C VAL A 138 -1.29 10.63 18.49
N HIS A 139 -0.02 10.31 18.25
CA HIS A 139 1.09 11.22 18.49
C HIS A 139 1.09 12.45 17.57
N LEU A 140 0.51 12.33 16.38
CA LEU A 140 0.28 13.44 15.45
C LEU A 140 -1.02 14.20 15.74
N GLU A 141 -1.68 13.94 16.87
CA GLU A 141 -2.91 14.60 17.31
C GLU A 141 -4.06 14.56 16.28
N MET A 142 -4.12 13.47 15.50
CA MET A 142 -5.12 13.29 14.43
C MET A 142 -6.50 12.88 14.98
N ASP A 143 -7.55 12.99 14.15
CA ASP A 143 -8.89 12.47 14.47
C ASP A 143 -8.94 10.93 14.44
N ILE A 144 -8.60 10.33 15.58
CA ILE A 144 -8.53 8.87 15.76
C ILE A 144 -9.89 8.20 15.60
N GLU A 145 -10.99 8.85 16.00
CA GLU A 145 -12.32 8.25 15.91
C GLU A 145 -12.69 7.98 14.46
N SER A 146 -12.44 8.94 13.56
CA SER A 146 -12.69 8.77 12.13
C SER A 146 -11.83 7.65 11.53
N LEU A 147 -10.55 7.58 11.91
CA LEU A 147 -9.60 6.61 11.38
C LEU A 147 -9.95 5.18 11.85
N GLN A 148 -10.37 5.02 13.10
CA GLN A 148 -10.74 3.71 13.66
C GLN A 148 -12.08 3.18 13.11
N ALA A 149 -13.02 4.05 12.77
CA ALA A 149 -14.37 3.66 12.34
C ALA A 149 -14.37 2.75 11.10
N VAL A 150 -13.34 2.83 10.26
CA VAL A 150 -13.21 2.07 9.00
C VAL A 150 -12.11 1.01 9.05
N ARG A 151 -11.57 0.74 10.25
CA ARG A 151 -10.51 -0.25 10.44
C ARG A 151 -11.04 -1.67 10.13
N PRO A 152 -10.37 -2.43 9.24
CA PRO A 152 -10.76 -3.81 8.96
C PRO A 152 -10.45 -4.72 10.16
N LYS A 153 -11.34 -5.68 10.40
CA LYS A 153 -11.18 -6.73 11.41
C LYS A 153 -10.15 -7.77 11.00
#